data_AF-A0A7S4LEU9-F1
#
_entry.id   AF-A0A7S4LEU9-F1
#
_cell.length_a   1.000
_cell.length_b   1.000
_cell.length_c   1.000
_cell.angle_alpha   90.00
_cell.angle_beta   90.00
_cell.angle_gamma   90.00
#
_symmetry.space_group_name_H-M   'P 1'
#
loop_
_entity.id
_entity.type
_entity.pdbx_description
1 polymer ?
#
loop_
_entity_poly.entity_id
_entity_poly.type
_entity_poly.pdbx_seq_one_letter_code
_entity_poly.pdbx_strand_id
1 'polypeptide(L)'
;SFSNDSLKCYHSTTCSNPITGTTNSWRRFQKPGLRDMDCGTKGDSLWTTANWGTQLVICPSGCISGQVWGTGPFSGDSSICRAAIFQGVIAPGGGVVSLTWMPGQSSYPGGTQNGVTTSSFGSWSTSFKIGDLDL
;
A
#
# COMPACT_ATOMS: atom_id res chain seq x y z
N SER A 1 23.57 -20.54 7.70
CA SER A 1 23.28 -19.98 6.37
C SER A 1 22.03 -20.67 5.86
N PHE A 2 20.91 -19.96 5.77
CA PHE A 2 19.68 -20.52 5.21
C PHE A 2 19.45 -19.85 3.85
N SER A 3 19.42 -20.69 2.81
CA SER A 3 19.30 -20.28 1.41
C SER A 3 17.96 -19.60 1.14
N ASN A 4 17.98 -18.63 0.23
CA ASN A 4 16.90 -17.70 -0.06
C ASN A 4 15.71 -18.33 -0.82
N ASP A 5 15.63 -19.67 -0.90
CA ASP A 5 14.79 -20.39 -1.88
C ASP A 5 13.64 -21.22 -1.27
N SER A 6 13.25 -21.01 -0.01
CA SER A 6 12.20 -21.86 0.60
C SER A 6 11.10 -21.15 1.39
N LEU A 7 11.08 -19.81 1.39
CA LEU A 7 9.95 -19.06 1.97
C LEU A 7 8.92 -18.75 0.89
N LYS A 8 8.07 -19.74 0.57
CA LYS A 8 6.82 -19.50 -0.16
C LYS A 8 5.81 -18.84 0.79
N CYS A 9 6.03 -17.57 1.11
CA CYS A 9 5.27 -16.80 2.10
C CYS A 9 4.49 -15.65 1.47
N TYR A 10 4.10 -15.81 0.21
CA TYR A 10 3.19 -14.89 -0.45
C TYR A 10 1.77 -15.23 0.04
N HIS A 11 1.12 -14.33 0.80
CA HIS A 11 -0.28 -14.37 1.30
C HIS A 11 -0.63 -14.98 2.68
N SER A 12 0.29 -15.18 3.65
CA SER A 12 -0.10 -15.71 4.98
C SER A 12 0.38 -14.85 6.15
N THR A 13 -0.47 -14.52 7.13
CA THR A 13 -0.15 -13.83 8.42
C THR A 13 0.83 -14.59 9.32
N THR A 14 1.16 -15.83 8.94
CA THR A 14 2.02 -16.75 9.67
C THR A 14 2.86 -17.54 8.67
N CYS A 15 4.18 -17.49 8.80
CA CYS A 15 5.10 -18.24 7.97
C CYS A 15 5.54 -19.49 8.73
N SER A 16 5.25 -20.66 8.18
CA SER A 16 5.65 -21.95 8.74
C SER A 16 6.84 -22.48 7.97
N ASN A 17 7.95 -22.77 8.63
CA ASN A 17 9.05 -23.49 8.02
C ASN A 17 8.70 -24.99 7.96
N PRO A 18 8.56 -25.61 6.77
CA PRO A 18 8.18 -27.02 6.65
C PRO A 18 9.26 -27.99 7.12
N ILE A 19 10.52 -27.55 7.22
CA ILE A 19 11.67 -28.36 7.66
C ILE A 19 11.75 -28.36 9.20
N THR A 20 11.48 -27.23 9.84
CA THR A 20 11.65 -27.06 11.30
C THR A 20 10.34 -26.99 12.08
N GLY A 21 9.19 -26.96 11.41
CA GLY A 21 7.86 -26.85 12.04
C GLY A 21 7.60 -25.52 12.75
N THR A 22 8.50 -24.53 12.62
CA THR A 22 8.39 -23.25 13.33
C THR A 22 7.44 -22.32 12.60
N THR A 23 6.42 -21.83 13.32
CA THR A 23 5.52 -20.77 12.90
C THR A 23 6.01 -19.44 13.44
N ASN A 24 6.21 -18.48 12.53
CA ASN A 24 6.56 -17.11 12.90
C ASN A 24 5.49 -16.15 12.37
N SER A 25 5.07 -15.20 13.20
CA SER A 25 4.28 -14.05 12.75
C SER A 25 5.19 -13.02 12.07
N TRP A 26 4.68 -12.26 11.09
CA TRP A 26 5.40 -11.33 10.21
C TRP A 26 6.45 -10.43 10.86
N ARG A 27 6.33 -10.15 12.17
CA ARG A 27 7.21 -9.21 12.88
C ARG A 27 8.70 -9.54 12.83
N ARG A 28 9.11 -10.77 12.48
CA ARG A 28 10.55 -11.16 12.50
C ARG A 28 11.25 -11.21 11.14
N PHE A 29 10.53 -11.16 10.02
CA PHE A 29 11.14 -11.17 8.68
C PHE A 29 10.32 -10.33 7.70
N GLN A 30 10.29 -9.00 7.89
CA GLN A 30 9.89 -8.11 6.81
C GLN A 30 10.92 -8.21 5.70
N LYS A 31 10.48 -8.39 4.44
CA LYS A 31 11.34 -8.14 3.28
C LYS A 31 11.93 -6.74 3.47
N PRO A 32 13.26 -6.55 3.33
CA PRO A 32 13.85 -5.21 3.40
C PRO A 32 13.08 -4.26 2.47
N GLY A 33 12.54 -3.17 3.04
CA GLY A 33 11.73 -2.19 2.31
C GLY A 33 10.20 -2.37 2.38
N LEU A 34 9.69 -3.43 3.02
CA LEU A 34 8.24 -3.58 3.29
C LEU A 34 7.86 -2.80 4.56
N ARG A 35 6.90 -1.88 4.46
CA ARG A 35 6.52 -0.99 5.57
C ARG A 35 5.08 -1.25 6.04
N ASP A 36 4.87 -1.47 7.34
CA ASP A 36 3.53 -1.53 7.92
C ASP A 36 2.90 -0.13 7.99
N MET A 37 1.64 -0.04 7.61
CA MET A 37 0.85 1.20 7.63
C MET A 37 -0.31 1.08 8.63
N ASP A 38 -0.84 2.23 9.02
CA ASP A 38 -2.20 2.32 9.57
C ASP A 38 -3.15 2.90 8.51
N CYS A 39 -4.46 2.83 8.76
CA CYS A 39 -5.46 3.36 7.82
C CYS A 39 -5.39 4.89 7.64
N GLY A 40 -4.79 5.60 8.60
CA GLY A 40 -4.61 7.04 8.58
C GLY A 40 -3.36 7.48 7.82
N THR A 41 -2.48 6.55 7.45
CA THR A 41 -1.21 6.88 6.82
C THR A 41 -1.44 7.43 5.42
N LYS A 42 -0.99 8.67 5.22
CA LYS A 42 -1.11 9.42 3.98
C LYS A 42 0.17 9.28 3.16
N GLY A 43 0.06 9.52 1.85
CA GLY A 43 1.22 9.57 0.97
C GLY A 43 2.30 10.54 1.46
N ASP A 44 1.94 11.76 1.82
CA ASP A 44 2.90 12.80 2.22
C ASP A 44 3.70 12.45 3.48
N SER A 45 3.19 11.54 4.32
CA SER A 45 3.92 11.04 5.48
C SER A 45 5.10 10.13 5.10
N LEU A 46 5.06 9.53 3.90
CA LEU A 46 6.11 8.64 3.38
C LEU A 46 6.94 9.28 2.27
N TRP A 47 6.47 10.38 1.69
CA TRP A 47 7.16 11.09 0.61
C TRP A 47 8.49 11.68 1.10
N THR A 48 9.59 11.16 0.56
CA THR A 48 10.95 11.70 0.71
C THR A 48 11.75 11.41 -0.56
N THR A 49 12.83 12.16 -0.81
CA THR A 49 13.75 11.86 -1.91
C THR A 49 14.35 10.45 -1.81
N ALA A 50 14.54 9.94 -0.59
CA ALA A 50 15.04 8.59 -0.33
C ALA A 50 14.01 7.49 -0.65
N ASN A 51 12.71 7.80 -0.63
CA ASN A 51 11.63 6.86 -0.91
C ASN A 51 11.09 6.98 -2.34
N TRP A 52 11.74 7.76 -3.22
CA TRP A 52 11.36 7.87 -4.63
C TRP A 52 11.31 6.49 -5.32
N GLY A 53 10.46 6.38 -6.35
CA GLY A 53 10.18 5.11 -7.02
C GLY A 53 9.07 4.31 -6.34
N THR A 54 9.12 2.98 -6.48
CA THR A 54 8.11 2.07 -5.96
C THR A 54 8.48 1.54 -4.58
N GLN A 55 7.55 1.66 -3.64
CA GLN A 55 7.64 1.15 -2.28
C GLN A 55 6.58 0.08 -2.06
N LEU A 56 6.91 -0.95 -1.28
CA LEU A 56 5.94 -1.96 -0.85
C LEU A 56 5.46 -1.63 0.56
N VAL A 57 4.14 -1.60 0.74
CA VAL A 57 3.52 -1.32 2.04
C VAL A 57 2.52 -2.41 2.40
N ILE A 58 2.28 -2.61 3.69
CA ILE A 58 1.24 -3.50 4.21
C ILE A 58 0.13 -2.65 4.80
N CYS A 59 -1.08 -2.86 4.30
CA CYS A 59 -2.30 -2.25 4.81
C CYS A 59 -3.03 -3.19 5.76
N PRO A 60 -3.47 -2.70 6.94
CA PRO A 60 -4.29 -3.47 7.85
C PRO A 60 -5.72 -3.60 7.30
N SER A 61 -6.51 -4.47 7.92
CA SER A 61 -7.94 -4.56 7.62
C SER A 61 -8.71 -3.34 8.13
N GLY A 62 -9.89 -3.10 7.54
CA GLY A 62 -10.84 -2.09 8.04
C GLY A 62 -10.59 -0.66 7.57
N CYS A 63 -9.69 -0.42 6.61
CA CYS A 63 -9.42 0.92 6.07
C CYS A 63 -10.50 1.46 5.11
N ILE A 64 -11.78 1.27 5.45
CA ILE A 64 -12.93 1.71 4.65
C ILE A 64 -13.29 3.18 4.87
N SER A 65 -12.70 3.84 5.86
CA SER A 65 -12.88 5.27 6.19
C SER A 65 -11.61 6.07 5.88
N GLY A 66 -11.74 7.36 5.63
CA GLY A 66 -10.61 8.26 5.37
C GLY A 66 -10.78 9.06 4.08
N GLN A 67 -9.98 10.10 3.92
CA GLN A 67 -10.05 10.96 2.76
C GLN A 67 -9.07 10.51 1.67
N VAL A 68 -9.56 10.46 0.45
CA VAL A 68 -8.81 10.11 -0.75
C VAL A 68 -9.25 11.04 -1.86
N TRP A 69 -8.27 11.58 -2.59
CA TRP A 69 -8.51 12.50 -3.68
C TRP A 69 -7.87 11.96 -4.95
N GLY A 70 -8.64 11.92 -6.03
CA GLY A 70 -8.21 11.30 -7.27
C GLY A 70 -8.74 9.89 -7.49
N THR A 71 -8.43 9.36 -8.66
CA THR A 71 -8.80 8.01 -9.11
C THR A 71 -7.59 7.26 -9.70
N GLY A 72 -6.36 7.60 -9.29
CA GLY A 72 -5.14 6.83 -9.63
C GLY A 72 -4.08 7.56 -10.46
N PRO A 73 -4.03 8.88 -10.46
CA PRO A 73 -3.14 9.45 -9.46
C PRO A 73 -3.94 9.91 -8.26
N PHE A 74 -3.38 9.69 -7.08
CA PHE A 74 -3.90 10.21 -5.83
C PHE A 74 -3.00 11.34 -5.35
N SER A 75 -3.58 12.38 -4.75
CA SER A 75 -2.76 13.42 -4.11
C SER A 75 -2.00 12.83 -2.93
N GLY A 76 -0.82 13.37 -2.62
CA GLY A 76 -0.03 12.92 -1.47
C GLY A 76 -0.78 12.95 -0.13
N ASP A 77 -1.75 13.84 0.05
CA ASP A 77 -2.54 13.89 1.30
C ASP A 77 -3.58 12.75 1.42
N SER A 78 -3.71 11.87 0.41
CA SER A 78 -4.63 10.73 0.40
C SER A 78 -4.20 9.57 1.29
N SER A 79 -5.17 8.90 1.95
CA SER A 79 -4.95 7.62 2.63
C SER A 79 -4.54 6.54 1.64
N ILE A 80 -3.38 5.92 1.88
CA ILE A 80 -2.79 4.92 0.97
C ILE A 80 -3.65 3.67 0.90
N CYS A 81 -4.05 3.13 2.05
CA CYS A 81 -4.78 1.86 2.13
C CYS A 81 -6.21 1.97 1.59
N ARG A 82 -6.87 3.11 1.83
CA ARG A 82 -8.20 3.35 1.23
C ARG A 82 -8.12 3.56 -0.28
N ALA A 83 -7.06 4.23 -0.78
CA ALA A 83 -6.81 4.35 -2.22
C ALA A 83 -6.56 2.98 -2.88
N ALA A 84 -5.90 2.07 -2.18
CA ALA A 84 -5.68 0.70 -2.65
C ALA A 84 -6.99 -0.11 -2.73
N ILE A 85 -7.89 0.04 -1.76
CA ILE A 85 -9.24 -0.55 -1.82
C ILE A 85 -10.04 0.07 -2.97
N PHE A 86 -9.98 1.39 -3.15
CA PHE A 86 -10.64 2.07 -4.28
C PHE A 86 -10.21 1.50 -5.63
N GLN A 87 -8.91 1.26 -5.84
CA GLN A 87 -8.39 0.64 -7.07
C GLN A 87 -8.72 -0.86 -7.17
N GLY A 88 -9.13 -1.50 -6.07
CA GLY A 88 -9.43 -2.93 -6.04
C GLY A 88 -8.19 -3.82 -5.94
N VAL A 89 -7.01 -3.23 -5.70
CA VAL A 89 -5.75 -3.97 -5.51
C VAL A 89 -5.79 -4.80 -4.23
N ILE A 90 -6.46 -4.30 -3.19
CA ILE A 90 -6.74 -5.05 -1.97
C ILE A 90 -8.22 -4.99 -1.61
N ALA A 91 -8.71 -6.05 -0.95
CA ALA A 91 -10.01 -6.04 -0.30
C ALA A 91 -9.96 -5.27 1.04
N PRO A 92 -11.11 -4.93 1.65
CA PRO A 92 -11.15 -4.34 3.01
C PRO A 92 -10.47 -5.17 4.11
N GLY A 93 -10.12 -6.43 3.84
CA GLY A 93 -9.32 -7.29 4.71
C GLY A 93 -7.84 -6.90 4.81
N GLY A 94 -7.37 -5.92 4.03
CA GLY A 94 -5.96 -5.51 4.00
C GLY A 94 -5.13 -6.33 3.03
N GLY A 95 -3.82 -6.07 3.00
CA GLY A 95 -2.90 -6.75 2.08
C GLY A 95 -1.64 -5.94 1.79
N VAL A 96 -0.80 -6.50 0.92
CA VAL A 96 0.40 -5.82 0.43
C VAL A 96 0.04 -4.98 -0.79
N VAL A 97 0.59 -3.77 -0.85
CA VAL A 97 0.29 -2.79 -1.89
C VAL A 97 1.60 -2.24 -2.47
N SER A 98 1.65 -2.09 -3.79
CA SER A 98 2.70 -1.35 -4.48
C SER A 98 2.31 0.12 -4.57
N LEU A 99 3.16 1.00 -4.04
CA LEU A 99 2.98 2.45 -4.09
C LEU A 99 4.12 3.08 -4.88
N THR A 100 3.79 3.74 -5.99
CA THR A 100 4.77 4.43 -6.83
C THR A 100 4.52 5.92 -6.78
N TRP A 101 5.55 6.68 -6.41
CA TRP A 101 5.42 8.13 -6.38
C TRP A 101 5.51 8.78 -7.75
N MET A 102 4.91 9.95 -7.84
CA MET A 102 4.87 10.78 -9.03
C MET A 102 4.94 12.27 -8.68
N PRO A 103 5.30 13.14 -9.63
CA PRO A 103 5.10 14.57 -9.47
C PRO A 103 3.63 14.90 -9.17
N GLY A 104 3.43 15.99 -8.43
CA GLY A 104 2.13 16.61 -8.21
C GLY A 104 1.35 16.84 -9.51
N GLN A 105 0.02 16.78 -9.43
CA GLN A 105 -0.87 17.09 -10.55
C GLN A 105 -1.62 18.39 -10.27
N SER A 106 -2.06 19.07 -11.33
CA SER A 106 -2.86 20.29 -11.23
C SER A 106 -4.33 20.03 -10.85
N SER A 107 -4.79 18.80 -11.02
CA SER A 107 -6.14 18.37 -10.65
C SER A 107 -6.20 16.86 -10.42
N TYR A 108 -7.13 16.45 -9.56
CA TYR A 108 -7.43 15.06 -9.22
C TYR A 108 -8.94 14.87 -9.32
N PRO A 109 -9.47 14.16 -10.33
CA PRO A 109 -10.90 13.88 -10.41
C PRO A 109 -11.30 12.86 -9.34
N GLY A 110 -12.41 13.08 -8.65
CA GLY A 110 -13.02 12.12 -7.74
C GLY A 110 -13.91 11.12 -8.48
N GLY A 111 -14.18 9.98 -7.84
CA GLY A 111 -15.05 8.95 -8.40
C GLY A 111 -15.50 7.94 -7.36
N THR A 112 -16.32 6.97 -7.78
CA THR A 112 -16.71 5.84 -6.94
C THR A 112 -16.37 4.53 -7.65
N GLN A 113 -15.61 3.68 -6.97
CA GLN A 113 -15.19 2.37 -7.48
C GLN A 113 -14.96 1.44 -6.28
N ASN A 114 -15.22 0.13 -6.45
CA ASN A 114 -14.98 -0.89 -5.43
C ASN A 114 -15.59 -0.56 -4.05
N GLY A 115 -16.76 0.08 -4.04
CA GLY A 115 -17.47 0.48 -2.81
C GLY A 115 -16.85 1.67 -2.07
N VAL A 116 -15.85 2.33 -2.64
CA VAL A 116 -15.19 3.52 -2.06
C VAL A 116 -15.46 4.73 -2.96
N THR A 117 -15.84 5.84 -2.34
CA THR A 117 -15.93 7.15 -3.00
C THR A 117 -14.72 8.01 -2.62
N THR A 118 -14.13 8.64 -3.63
CA THR A 118 -13.05 9.64 -3.53
C THR A 118 -13.58 11.01 -3.94
N SER A 119 -12.89 12.06 -3.49
CA SER A 119 -13.27 13.45 -3.80
C SER A 119 -12.38 14.03 -4.89
N SER A 120 -12.91 14.99 -5.64
CA SER A 120 -12.09 15.80 -6.54
C SER A 120 -11.22 16.77 -5.75
N PHE A 121 -10.05 17.11 -6.29
CA PHE A 121 -9.18 18.16 -5.73
C PHE A 121 -8.46 18.95 -6.83
N GLY A 122 -8.01 20.14 -6.46
CA GLY A 122 -7.15 20.97 -7.30
C GLY A 122 -5.70 20.53 -7.23
N SER A 123 -4.78 21.48 -7.40
CA SER A 123 -3.35 21.20 -7.44
C SER A 123 -2.81 20.66 -6.10
N TRP A 124 -1.91 19.68 -6.16
CA TRP A 124 -1.12 19.21 -5.01
C TRP A 124 0.34 18.99 -5.42
N SER A 125 1.28 19.11 -4.47
CA SER A 125 2.72 19.08 -4.73
C SER A 125 3.27 17.68 -5.04
N THR A 126 2.57 16.65 -4.60
CA THR A 126 2.99 15.24 -4.66
C THR A 126 1.84 14.36 -5.13
N SER A 127 2.16 13.27 -5.82
CA SER A 127 1.17 12.26 -6.16
C SER A 127 1.72 10.86 -5.95
N PHE A 128 0.82 9.90 -5.85
CA PHE A 128 1.18 8.49 -5.94
C PHE A 128 0.17 7.71 -6.76
N LYS A 129 0.61 6.56 -7.24
CA LYS A 129 -0.23 5.52 -7.84
C LYS A 129 -0.18 4.27 -6.99
N ILE A 130 -1.29 3.56 -7.00
CA ILE A 130 -1.38 2.22 -6.46
C ILE A 130 -1.35 1.23 -7.63
N GLY A 131 -0.54 0.19 -7.50
CA GLY A 131 -0.50 -0.91 -8.46
C GLY A 131 -0.51 -2.26 -7.75
N ASP A 132 -0.67 -3.31 -8.55
CA ASP A 132 -0.45 -4.67 -8.10
C ASP A 132 1.04 -4.91 -7.79
N LEU A 133 1.33 -5.98 -7.06
CA LEU A 133 2.70 -6.46 -6.95
C LEU A 133 3.09 -7.16 -8.24
N ASP A 134 3.78 -6.44 -9.11
CA ASP A 134 4.60 -7.06 -10.14
C ASP A 134 5.82 -7.71 -9.46
N LEU A 135 5.71 -9.01 -9.16
CA LEU A 135 6.83 -9.86 -8.72
C LEU A 135 7.52 -10.53 -9.90
#